data_AF-A0A0B2PJ40-F1
#
_entry.id   AF-A0A0B2PJ40-F1
#
_cell.length_a   1.000
_cell.length_b   1.000
_cell.length_c   1.000
_cell.angle_alpha   90.00
_cell.angle_beta   90.00
_cell.angle_gamma   90.00
#
_symmetry.space_group_name_H-M   'P 1'
#
loop_
_entity.id
_entity.type
_entity.pdbx_description
1 polymer ?
#
loop_
_entity_poly.entity_id
_entity_poly.type
_entity_poly.pdbx_seq_one_letter_code
_entity_poly.pdbx_strand_id
1 'polypeptide(L)'
;QRSEWKLHRLECQVLSRLDHDKRKSLTPSIRLMLRLHLRRKLQNDKIVPSTAMDNYNLVEALVAYMSDITEEQLVLYAKMANLVNSILQWPEINIKEIAENFSKFACNAHTICDSELRPVGTGLYPVISIINHSCLPNSVLVFEGRSALVPTVQHIPTDYQEAISIYKWIEKLQTELYHPLSVNLMQNREKILKSLMELEHWAEALAYCKLTIPFYQRVYPAVHPLLGLQYYTCGKLEWYLGDTDEAVKSLIKAVDILRITHGTNTPFMKDLLMKLEEARAEASYRLSPKE
;
A
#
# COMPACT_ATOMS: atom_id res chain seq x y z
N GLN A 1 18.50 21.24 10.34
CA GLN A 1 19.62 20.51 10.98
C GLN A 1 19.15 19.50 12.03
N ARG A 2 18.35 19.88 13.05
CA ARG A 2 17.93 18.96 14.14
C ARG A 2 17.13 17.73 13.67
N SER A 3 16.20 17.90 12.75
CA SER A 3 15.35 16.80 12.22
C SER A 3 16.14 15.69 11.53
N GLU A 4 17.22 16.04 10.82
CA GLU A 4 18.05 15.10 10.05
C GLU A 4 19.22 14.53 10.83
N TRP A 5 19.49 15.06 12.03
CA TRP A 5 20.73 14.77 12.74
C TRP A 5 20.92 13.29 13.06
N LYS A 6 19.84 12.55 13.30
CA LYS A 6 19.90 11.10 13.57
C LYS A 6 20.59 10.34 12.42
N LEU A 7 20.22 10.62 11.18
CA LEU A 7 20.81 10.00 9.99
C LEU A 7 22.11 10.68 9.59
N HIS A 8 22.11 12.01 9.56
CA HIS A 8 23.28 12.78 9.12
C HIS A 8 24.48 12.61 10.06
N ARG A 9 24.29 12.37 11.36
CA ARG A 9 25.40 12.08 12.28
C ARG A 9 26.18 10.85 11.85
N LEU A 10 25.49 9.77 11.50
CA LEU A 10 26.14 8.54 11.01
C LEU A 10 26.77 8.78 9.63
N GLU A 11 26.07 9.47 8.74
CA GLU A 11 26.59 9.85 7.42
C GLU A 11 27.88 10.69 7.54
N CYS A 12 27.87 11.72 8.38
CA CYS A 12 29.01 12.61 8.63
C CYS A 12 30.21 11.85 9.20
N GLN A 13 29.98 10.92 10.13
CA GLN A 13 31.04 10.06 10.66
C GLN A 13 31.69 9.18 9.58
N VAL A 14 30.89 8.64 8.66
CA VAL A 14 31.41 7.84 7.53
C VAL A 14 32.16 8.74 6.55
N LEU A 15 31.56 9.86 6.12
CA LEU A 15 32.13 10.74 5.10
C LEU A 15 33.41 11.46 5.57
N SER A 16 33.49 11.82 6.85
CA SER A 16 34.67 12.51 7.42
C SER A 16 35.92 11.63 7.41
N ARG A 17 35.78 10.30 7.48
CA ARG A 17 36.89 9.33 7.45
C ARG A 17 37.42 9.06 6.05
N LEU A 18 36.71 9.46 5.01
CA LEU A 18 37.12 9.20 3.64
C LEU A 18 38.33 10.06 3.27
N ASP A 19 39.29 9.45 2.61
CA ASP A 19 40.37 10.14 1.91
C ASP A 19 39.81 10.98 0.75
N HIS A 20 40.68 11.84 0.21
CA HIS A 20 40.30 12.80 -0.83
C HIS A 20 39.82 12.12 -2.13
N ASP A 21 40.41 10.98 -2.50
CA ASP A 21 40.08 10.29 -3.75
C ASP A 21 38.73 9.56 -3.65
N LYS A 22 38.47 8.88 -2.53
CA LYS A 22 37.16 8.27 -2.25
C LYS A 22 36.06 9.32 -2.18
N ARG A 23 36.32 10.51 -1.62
CA ARG A 23 35.34 11.60 -1.63
C ARG A 23 34.98 12.04 -3.05
N LYS A 24 35.94 12.09 -3.97
CA LYS A 24 35.67 12.40 -5.39
C LYS A 24 34.85 11.31 -6.09
N SER A 25 35.01 10.05 -5.69
CA SER A 25 34.24 8.93 -6.24
C SER A 25 32.79 8.84 -5.71
N LEU A 26 32.38 9.68 -4.74
CA LEU A 26 31.02 9.68 -4.21
C LEU A 26 30.02 10.32 -5.17
N THR A 27 29.47 9.51 -6.07
CA THR A 27 28.33 9.93 -6.89
C THR A 27 27.05 10.06 -6.04
N PRO A 28 26.03 10.81 -6.52
CA PRO A 28 24.73 10.88 -5.85
C PRO A 28 24.11 9.51 -5.56
N SER A 29 24.24 8.54 -6.48
CA SER A 29 23.73 7.18 -6.31
C SER A 29 24.47 6.40 -5.21
N ILE A 30 25.81 6.53 -5.11
CA ILE A 30 26.59 5.91 -4.03
C ILE A 30 26.17 6.53 -2.69
N ARG A 31 26.04 7.86 -2.64
CA ARG A 31 25.60 8.55 -1.42
C ARG A 31 24.17 8.16 -1.03
N LEU A 32 23.26 7.98 -2.00
CA LEU A 32 21.91 7.48 -1.76
C LEU A 32 21.94 6.06 -1.19
N MET A 33 22.82 5.18 -1.69
CA MET A 33 22.99 3.82 -1.17
C MET A 33 23.49 3.81 0.27
N LEU A 34 24.49 4.64 0.58
CA LEU A 34 24.97 4.83 1.95
C LEU A 34 23.81 5.27 2.87
N ARG A 35 23.03 6.27 2.44
CA ARG A 35 21.87 6.75 3.19
C ARG A 35 20.81 5.67 3.38
N LEU A 36 20.55 4.83 2.39
CA LEU A 36 19.61 3.72 2.48
C LEU A 36 20.03 2.73 3.58
N HIS A 37 21.29 2.32 3.62
CA HIS A 37 21.79 1.40 4.67
C HIS A 37 21.84 2.04 6.06
N LEU A 38 22.21 3.32 6.15
CA LEU A 38 22.13 4.07 7.41
C LEU A 38 20.67 4.16 7.90
N ARG A 39 19.71 4.39 6.99
CA ARG A 39 18.27 4.42 7.29
C ARG A 39 17.78 3.07 7.79
N ARG A 40 18.13 1.97 7.10
CA ARG A 40 17.81 0.59 7.51
C ARG A 40 18.30 0.30 8.92
N LYS A 41 19.57 0.62 9.22
CA LYS A 41 20.14 0.44 10.57
C LYS A 41 19.35 1.20 11.62
N LEU A 42 19.04 2.48 11.38
CA LEU A 42 18.27 3.30 12.32
C LEU A 42 16.83 2.81 12.52
N GLN A 43 16.21 2.20 11.51
CA GLN A 43 14.89 1.57 11.60
C GLN A 43 14.97 0.27 12.43
N ASN A 44 15.97 -0.58 12.18
CA ASN A 44 16.22 -1.80 12.96
C ASN A 44 16.49 -1.49 14.45
N ASP A 45 17.29 -0.46 14.71
CA ASP A 45 17.60 0.02 16.06
C ASP A 45 16.43 0.78 16.73
N LYS A 46 15.29 0.93 16.03
CA LYS A 46 14.09 1.67 16.48
C LYS A 46 14.34 3.14 16.82
N ILE A 47 15.41 3.74 16.29
CA ILE A 47 15.78 5.16 16.49
C ILE A 47 14.94 6.05 15.57
N VAL A 48 14.62 5.56 14.37
CA VAL A 48 13.73 6.17 13.39
C VAL A 48 12.53 5.23 13.20
N PRO A 49 11.28 5.74 13.27
CA PRO A 49 10.11 4.89 13.08
C PRO A 49 10.01 4.44 11.62
N SER A 50 9.67 3.16 11.42
CA SER A 50 9.16 2.68 10.14
C SER A 50 7.71 3.11 9.99
N THR A 51 7.35 3.66 8.83
CA THR A 51 5.98 4.09 8.52
C THR A 51 5.47 3.35 7.28
N ALA A 52 4.18 3.50 6.97
CA ALA A 52 3.59 2.89 5.77
C ALA A 52 4.21 3.37 4.45
N MET A 53 4.87 4.53 4.44
CA MET A 53 5.52 5.12 3.25
C MET A 53 7.05 5.13 3.32
N ASP A 54 7.62 4.92 4.51
CA ASP A 54 9.06 4.98 4.76
C ASP A 54 9.47 3.78 5.61
N ASN A 55 9.72 2.66 4.93
CA ASN A 55 10.13 1.39 5.48
C ASN A 55 11.05 0.68 4.47
N TYR A 56 12.19 0.16 4.94
CA TYR A 56 13.14 -0.59 4.09
C TYR A 56 12.50 -1.75 3.33
N ASN A 57 11.50 -2.44 3.92
CA ASN A 57 10.80 -3.55 3.25
C ASN A 57 10.13 -3.11 1.93
N LEU A 58 9.74 -1.84 1.80
CA LEU A 58 9.20 -1.32 0.54
C LEU A 58 10.26 -1.25 -0.55
N VAL A 59 11.53 -1.03 -0.18
CA VAL A 59 12.67 -1.03 -1.12
C VAL A 59 13.01 -2.46 -1.53
N GLU A 60 12.89 -3.44 -0.63
CA GLU A 60 13.08 -4.86 -0.95
C GLU A 60 12.15 -5.30 -2.08
N ALA A 61 10.93 -4.77 -2.10
CA ALA A 61 9.91 -5.14 -3.07
C ALA A 61 9.87 -4.28 -4.35
N LEU A 62 10.77 -3.30 -4.49
CA LEU A 62 10.93 -2.57 -5.75
C LEU A 62 11.46 -3.47 -6.86
N VAL A 63 11.00 -3.23 -8.09
CA VAL A 63 11.43 -3.98 -9.27
C VAL A 63 12.86 -3.59 -9.63
N ALA A 64 13.70 -4.60 -9.83
CA ALA A 64 15.12 -4.48 -10.15
C ALA A 64 15.44 -4.79 -11.64
N TYR A 65 14.50 -5.41 -12.38
CA TYR A 65 14.68 -5.88 -13.77
C TYR A 65 16.01 -6.61 -14.01
N MET A 66 16.44 -7.45 -13.04
CA MET A 66 17.75 -8.11 -13.06
C MET A 66 17.98 -8.98 -14.31
N SER A 67 16.92 -9.47 -14.96
CA SER A 67 16.98 -10.25 -16.20
C SER A 67 17.43 -9.45 -17.41
N ASP A 68 17.24 -8.14 -17.39
CA ASP A 68 17.44 -7.26 -18.55
C ASP A 68 18.76 -6.45 -18.44
N ILE A 69 19.55 -6.74 -17.41
CA ILE A 69 20.82 -6.06 -17.11
C ILE A 69 21.94 -6.66 -17.97
N THR A 70 22.70 -5.80 -18.66
CA THR A 70 23.87 -6.25 -19.43
C THR A 70 25.05 -6.63 -18.52
N GLU A 71 25.96 -7.46 -19.01
CA GLU A 71 27.15 -7.83 -18.24
C GLU A 71 27.97 -6.62 -17.79
N GLU A 72 28.08 -5.57 -18.62
CA GLU A 72 28.81 -4.35 -18.27
C GLU A 72 28.14 -3.59 -17.11
N GLN A 73 26.80 -3.51 -17.11
CA GLN A 73 26.04 -2.89 -16.04
C GLN A 73 26.18 -3.67 -14.74
N LEU A 74 26.17 -5.01 -14.82
CA LEU A 74 26.34 -5.88 -13.66
C LEU A 74 27.74 -5.70 -13.03
N VAL A 75 28.78 -5.63 -13.85
CA VAL A 75 30.15 -5.31 -13.41
C VAL A 75 30.22 -3.91 -12.78
N LEU A 76 29.52 -2.93 -13.34
CA LEU A 76 29.44 -1.58 -12.76
C LEU A 76 28.80 -1.60 -11.37
N TYR A 77 27.65 -2.25 -11.21
CA TYR A 77 26.97 -2.35 -9.92
C TYR A 77 27.80 -3.12 -8.88
N ALA A 78 28.51 -4.18 -9.28
CA ALA A 78 29.45 -4.87 -8.40
C ALA A 78 30.60 -3.97 -7.94
N LYS A 79 31.17 -3.15 -8.84
CA LYS A 79 32.22 -2.17 -8.48
C LYS A 79 31.69 -1.11 -7.51
N MET A 80 30.49 -0.58 -7.76
CA MET A 80 29.84 0.38 -6.86
C MET A 80 29.51 -0.24 -5.49
N ALA A 81 29.05 -1.49 -5.46
CA ALA A 81 28.78 -2.24 -4.25
C ALA A 81 30.03 -2.45 -3.39
N ASN A 82 31.15 -2.81 -4.03
CA ASN A 82 32.44 -2.93 -3.36
C ASN A 82 32.90 -1.59 -2.77
N LEU A 83 32.71 -0.49 -3.49
CA LEU A 83 33.01 0.85 -2.97
C LEU A 83 32.17 1.18 -1.73
N VAL A 84 30.85 0.95 -1.78
CA VAL A 84 29.94 1.13 -0.63
C VAL A 84 30.38 0.27 0.56
N ASN A 85 30.69 -1.00 0.32
CA ASN A 85 31.17 -1.91 1.37
C ASN A 85 32.49 -1.41 2.00
N SER A 86 33.44 -0.93 1.18
CA SER A 86 34.72 -0.39 1.65
C SER A 86 34.58 0.90 2.47
N ILE A 87 33.51 1.67 2.23
CA ILE A 87 33.18 2.91 2.95
C ILE A 87 32.51 2.61 4.29
N LEU A 88 31.57 1.65 4.33
CA LEU A 88 30.83 1.32 5.55
C LEU A 88 31.63 0.41 6.49
N GLN A 89 32.33 -0.60 5.97
CA GLN A 89 33.12 -1.57 6.73
C GLN A 89 32.32 -2.27 7.85
N TRP A 90 31.06 -2.61 7.59
CA TRP A 90 30.21 -3.30 8.57
C TRP A 90 30.25 -4.83 8.37
N PRO A 91 30.19 -5.62 9.44
CA PRO A 91 30.43 -7.07 9.39
C PRO A 91 29.35 -7.88 8.65
N GLU A 92 28.14 -7.34 8.43
CA GLU A 92 27.00 -8.05 7.85
C GLU A 92 26.52 -7.44 6.51
N ILE A 93 27.40 -6.81 5.74
CA ILE A 93 27.02 -6.24 4.44
C ILE A 93 27.00 -7.31 3.35
N ASN A 94 25.84 -7.51 2.73
CA ASN A 94 25.68 -8.34 1.55
C ASN A 94 25.94 -7.53 0.27
N ILE A 95 27.09 -7.76 -0.39
CA ILE A 95 27.49 -7.06 -1.62
C ILE A 95 26.49 -7.34 -2.76
N LYS A 96 25.94 -8.56 -2.83
CA LYS A 96 24.94 -8.92 -3.84
C LYS A 96 23.66 -8.10 -3.66
N GLU A 97 23.20 -7.95 -2.42
CA GLU A 97 22.04 -7.10 -2.09
C GLU A 97 22.29 -5.64 -2.48
N ILE A 98 23.50 -5.11 -2.25
CA ILE A 98 23.83 -3.75 -2.69
C ILE A 98 23.78 -3.62 -4.21
N ALA A 99 24.32 -4.59 -4.94
CA ALA A 99 24.30 -4.58 -6.40
C ALA A 99 22.85 -4.62 -6.93
N GLU A 100 22.00 -5.49 -6.38
CA GLU A 100 20.57 -5.54 -6.68
C GLU A 100 19.87 -4.20 -6.35
N ASN A 101 20.19 -3.57 -5.22
CA ASN A 101 19.63 -2.27 -4.87
C ASN A 101 20.09 -1.15 -5.82
N PHE A 102 21.30 -1.22 -6.40
CA PHE A 102 21.71 -0.26 -7.43
C PHE A 102 20.90 -0.40 -8.71
N SER A 103 20.55 -1.62 -9.09
CA SER A 103 19.65 -1.83 -10.22
C SER A 103 18.24 -1.31 -9.91
N LYS A 104 17.73 -1.50 -8.68
CA LYS A 104 16.48 -0.85 -8.23
C LYS A 104 16.57 0.68 -8.31
N PHE A 105 17.69 1.28 -7.96
CA PHE A 105 17.85 2.74 -8.09
C PHE A 105 17.77 3.20 -9.54
N ALA A 106 18.34 2.44 -10.48
CA ALA A 106 18.29 2.78 -11.90
C ALA A 106 16.85 2.86 -12.43
N CYS A 107 15.94 2.04 -11.88
CA CYS A 107 14.54 2.01 -12.31
C CYS A 107 13.61 2.93 -11.49
N ASN A 108 13.92 3.17 -10.21
CA ASN A 108 12.96 3.72 -9.25
C ASN A 108 13.43 5.02 -8.56
N ALA A 109 14.70 5.42 -8.70
CA ALA A 109 15.17 6.66 -8.11
C ALA A 109 14.68 7.85 -8.92
N HIS A 110 14.21 8.88 -8.23
CA HIS A 110 13.72 10.10 -8.84
C HIS A 110 14.73 11.24 -8.66
N THR A 111 14.91 12.03 -9.71
CA THR A 111 15.55 13.34 -9.61
C THR A 111 14.59 14.29 -8.93
N ILE A 112 14.96 14.77 -7.75
CA ILE A 112 14.19 15.77 -7.01
C ILE A 112 14.51 17.13 -7.62
N CYS A 113 13.47 17.89 -7.95
CA CYS A 113 13.60 19.22 -8.52
C CYS A 113 13.00 20.30 -7.61
N ASP A 114 13.45 21.54 -7.77
CA ASP A 114 12.84 22.71 -7.14
C ASP A 114 11.57 23.19 -7.90
N SER A 115 10.99 24.30 -7.46
CA SER A 115 9.80 24.90 -8.07
C SER A 115 9.99 25.35 -9.52
N GLU A 116 11.23 25.50 -9.97
CA GLU A 116 11.59 25.88 -11.34
C GLU A 116 12.09 24.65 -12.14
N LEU A 117 11.81 23.45 -11.64
CA LEU A 117 12.21 22.15 -12.19
C LEU A 117 13.73 21.94 -12.30
N ARG A 118 14.53 22.69 -11.52
CA ARG A 118 15.98 22.51 -11.50
C ARG A 118 16.34 21.34 -10.59
N PRO A 119 17.25 20.44 -11.03
CA PRO A 119 17.62 19.28 -10.23
C PRO A 119 18.40 19.69 -8.98
N VAL A 120 17.90 19.30 -7.80
CA VAL A 120 18.52 19.59 -6.50
C VAL A 120 19.05 18.34 -5.79
N GLY A 121 18.60 17.15 -6.19
CA GLY A 121 19.06 15.91 -5.60
C GLY A 121 18.44 14.67 -6.22
N THR A 122 18.69 13.53 -5.60
CA THR A 122 18.06 12.25 -5.95
C THR A 122 17.45 11.62 -4.71
N GLY A 123 16.32 10.95 -4.87
CA GLY A 123 15.60 10.31 -3.78
C GLY A 123 14.86 9.07 -4.24
N LEU A 124 14.59 8.18 -3.28
CA LEU A 124 13.80 6.98 -3.50
C LEU A 124 12.45 7.16 -2.81
N TYR A 125 11.37 6.95 -3.56
CA TYR A 125 9.99 7.10 -3.08
C TYR A 125 9.20 5.83 -3.41
N PRO A 126 9.36 4.73 -2.64
CA PRO A 126 8.88 3.41 -3.05
C PRO A 126 7.38 3.35 -3.42
N VAL A 127 6.54 4.11 -2.70
CA VAL A 127 5.09 4.18 -2.98
C VAL A 127 4.79 4.93 -4.28
N ILE A 128 5.62 5.90 -4.67
CA ILE A 128 5.49 6.65 -5.92
C ILE A 128 5.98 5.81 -7.10
N SER A 129 6.99 4.94 -6.89
CA SER A 129 7.52 4.04 -7.91
C SER A 129 6.52 2.98 -8.40
N ILE A 130 5.33 2.90 -7.81
CA ILE A 130 4.19 2.10 -8.30
C ILE A 130 3.56 2.71 -9.56
N ILE A 131 3.73 4.02 -9.78
CA ILE A 131 3.11 4.73 -10.90
C ILE A 131 3.91 4.43 -12.17
N ASN A 132 3.27 3.75 -13.13
CA ASN A 132 3.88 3.41 -14.41
C ASN A 132 4.09 4.63 -15.31
N HIS A 133 5.02 4.47 -16.25
CA HIS A 133 5.23 5.43 -17.32
C HIS A 133 4.10 5.40 -18.36
N SER A 134 3.69 6.57 -18.82
CA SER A 134 2.87 6.78 -20.01
C SER A 134 3.39 7.99 -20.77
N CYS A 135 3.44 7.92 -22.10
CA CYS A 135 3.79 9.07 -22.95
C CYS A 135 2.72 10.17 -22.93
N LEU A 136 1.49 9.85 -22.48
CA LEU A 136 0.38 10.77 -22.28
C LEU A 136 -0.13 10.62 -20.85
N PRO A 137 0.57 11.18 -19.85
CA PRO A 137 0.26 10.93 -18.46
C PRO A 137 -0.98 11.71 -18.00
N ASN A 138 -1.79 11.08 -17.14
CA ASN A 138 -2.96 11.70 -16.50
C ASN A 138 -2.62 12.38 -15.16
N SER A 139 -1.40 12.22 -14.67
CA SER A 139 -0.85 12.85 -13.47
C SER A 139 0.62 13.20 -13.66
N VAL A 140 1.14 14.11 -12.84
CA VAL A 140 2.55 14.52 -12.90
C VAL A 140 3.16 14.45 -11.51
N LEU A 141 4.41 13.99 -11.42
CA LEU A 141 5.18 14.02 -10.17
C LEU A 141 5.87 15.38 -10.01
N VAL A 142 5.57 16.10 -8.93
CA VAL A 142 6.23 17.34 -8.54
C VAL A 142 6.74 17.24 -7.11
N PHE A 143 7.75 18.04 -6.77
CA PHE A 143 8.38 18.00 -5.45
C PHE A 143 8.19 19.31 -4.70
N GLU A 144 7.80 19.20 -3.43
CA GLU A 144 7.86 20.30 -2.47
C GLU A 144 8.94 19.96 -1.43
N GLY A 145 10.16 20.40 -1.71
CA GLY A 145 11.33 20.02 -0.93
C GLY A 145 11.62 18.51 -1.02
N ARG A 146 11.22 17.76 0.01
CA ARG A 146 11.39 16.29 0.08
C ARG A 146 10.07 15.53 -0.02
N SER A 147 8.97 16.23 -0.19
CA SER A 147 7.65 15.63 -0.38
C SER A 147 7.41 15.44 -1.87
N ALA A 148 7.02 14.23 -2.25
CA ALA A 148 6.54 13.92 -3.59
C ALA A 148 5.02 14.15 -3.63
N LEU A 149 4.58 14.94 -4.61
CA LEU A 149 3.17 15.25 -4.86
C LEU A 149 2.81 14.73 -6.26
N VAL A 150 1.64 14.12 -6.40
CA VAL A 150 1.16 13.58 -7.67
C VAL A 150 -0.19 14.20 -8.03
N PRO A 151 -0.22 15.48 -8.44
CA PRO A 151 -1.44 16.10 -8.95
C PRO A 151 -1.88 15.47 -10.28
N THR A 152 -3.19 15.41 -10.47
CA THR A 152 -3.82 15.01 -11.74
C THR A 152 -3.74 16.16 -12.75
N VAL A 153 -3.32 15.88 -13.98
CA VAL A 153 -3.24 16.87 -15.08
C VAL A 153 -4.28 16.62 -16.16
N GLN A 154 -4.96 15.47 -16.10
CA GLN A 154 -6.11 15.15 -16.93
C GLN A 154 -7.27 14.73 -16.04
N HIS A 155 -8.47 14.80 -16.59
CA HIS A 155 -9.63 14.16 -15.97
C HIS A 155 -9.35 12.65 -15.89
N ILE A 156 -9.28 12.11 -14.67
CA ILE A 156 -9.27 10.67 -14.49
C ILE A 156 -10.71 10.21 -14.74
N PRO A 157 -10.99 9.41 -15.78
CA PRO A 157 -12.33 8.97 -16.09
C PRO A 157 -12.99 8.37 -14.84
N THR A 158 -14.18 8.88 -14.51
CA THR A 158 -15.01 8.36 -13.42
C THR A 158 -15.80 7.13 -13.86
N ASP A 159 -15.49 6.55 -15.02
CA ASP A 159 -16.09 5.28 -15.41
C ASP A 159 -15.67 4.23 -14.37
N TYR A 160 -16.67 3.72 -13.66
CA TYR A 160 -16.48 2.72 -12.65
C TYR A 160 -15.77 1.47 -13.22
N GLN A 161 -15.95 1.13 -14.50
CA GLN A 161 -15.27 -0.02 -15.11
C GLN A 161 -13.76 0.19 -15.19
N GLU A 162 -13.32 1.32 -15.74
CA GLU A 162 -11.90 1.66 -15.81
C GLU A 162 -11.30 1.81 -14.41
N ALA A 163 -12.00 2.47 -13.49
CA ALA A 163 -11.55 2.65 -12.11
C ALA A 163 -11.38 1.29 -11.38
N ILE A 164 -12.31 0.36 -11.54
CA ILE A 164 -12.19 -1.00 -10.97
C ILE A 164 -10.95 -1.69 -11.53
N SER A 165 -10.70 -1.59 -12.84
CA SER A 165 -9.53 -2.22 -13.48
C SER A 165 -8.21 -1.71 -12.87
N ILE A 166 -8.11 -0.39 -12.65
CA ILE A 166 -6.96 0.26 -12.03
C ILE A 166 -6.83 -0.16 -10.56
N TYR A 167 -7.92 -0.12 -9.79
CA TYR A 167 -7.87 -0.50 -8.38
C TYR A 167 -7.54 -1.97 -8.16
N LYS A 168 -8.03 -2.87 -9.02
CA LYS A 168 -7.65 -4.30 -9.02
C LYS A 168 -6.17 -4.50 -9.34
N TRP A 169 -5.63 -3.74 -10.29
CA TRP A 169 -4.20 -3.77 -10.59
C TRP A 169 -3.37 -3.26 -9.39
N ILE A 170 -3.77 -2.16 -8.77
CA ILE A 170 -3.15 -1.65 -7.54
C ILE A 170 -3.24 -2.67 -6.41
N GLU A 171 -4.38 -3.35 -6.23
CA GLU A 171 -4.56 -4.39 -5.22
C GLU A 171 -3.53 -5.50 -5.38
N LYS A 172 -3.31 -5.98 -6.61
CA LYS A 172 -2.32 -7.02 -6.90
C LYS A 172 -0.92 -6.62 -6.42
N LEU A 173 -0.48 -5.41 -6.72
CA LEU A 173 0.79 -4.88 -6.21
C LEU A 173 0.76 -4.74 -4.69
N GLN A 174 -0.31 -4.19 -4.12
CA GLN A 174 -0.43 -4.04 -2.67
C GLN A 174 -0.40 -5.38 -1.92
N THR A 175 -0.90 -6.46 -2.49
CA THR A 175 -0.81 -7.80 -1.87
C THR A 175 0.61 -8.36 -1.83
N GLU A 176 1.48 -7.93 -2.74
CA GLU A 176 2.90 -8.28 -2.74
C GLU A 176 3.70 -7.37 -1.79
N LEU A 177 3.34 -6.09 -1.72
CA LEU A 177 4.09 -5.06 -1.00
C LEU A 177 3.68 -4.89 0.47
N TYR A 178 2.41 -5.11 0.79
CA TYR A 178 1.84 -4.79 2.10
C TYR A 178 1.42 -6.04 2.86
N HIS A 179 1.48 -5.95 4.20
CA HIS A 179 0.89 -6.96 5.07
C HIS A 179 -0.62 -7.11 4.75
N PRO A 180 -1.21 -8.32 4.82
CA PRO A 180 -2.64 -8.55 4.53
C PRO A 180 -3.62 -7.68 5.34
N LEU A 181 -3.18 -7.19 6.50
CA LEU A 181 -3.92 -6.25 7.36
C LEU A 181 -3.50 -4.78 7.18
N SER A 182 -3.05 -4.39 5.99
CA SER A 182 -2.71 -3.01 5.67
C SER A 182 -3.96 -2.15 5.48
N VAL A 183 -4.01 -0.99 6.14
CA VAL A 183 -5.09 -0.02 5.99
C VAL A 183 -5.22 0.44 4.53
N ASN A 184 -4.10 0.60 3.82
CA ASN A 184 -4.08 1.01 2.41
C ASN A 184 -4.71 -0.04 1.50
N LEU A 185 -4.42 -1.33 1.76
CA LEU A 185 -5.03 -2.44 1.02
C LEU A 185 -6.53 -2.52 1.29
N MET A 186 -6.94 -2.35 2.54
CA MET A 186 -8.37 -2.32 2.91
C MET A 186 -9.10 -1.15 2.24
N GLN A 187 -8.56 0.08 2.30
CA GLN A 187 -9.18 1.24 1.68
C GLN A 187 -9.32 1.09 0.16
N ASN A 188 -8.36 0.44 -0.49
CA ASN A 188 -8.45 0.13 -1.91
C ASN A 188 -9.59 -0.87 -2.21
N ARG A 189 -9.68 -1.96 -1.42
CA ARG A 189 -10.77 -2.94 -1.51
C ARG A 189 -12.16 -2.32 -1.29
N GLU A 190 -12.28 -1.39 -0.35
CA GLU A 190 -13.53 -0.64 -0.09
C GLU A 190 -13.93 0.24 -1.29
N LYS A 191 -12.96 0.84 -1.99
CA LYS A 191 -13.25 1.58 -3.24
C LYS A 191 -13.73 0.64 -4.34
N ILE A 192 -13.09 -0.53 -4.51
CA ILE A 192 -13.52 -1.54 -5.47
C ILE A 192 -14.94 -2.02 -5.16
N LEU A 193 -15.23 -2.35 -3.90
CA LEU A 193 -16.55 -2.75 -3.44
C LEU A 193 -17.62 -1.73 -3.82
N LYS A 194 -17.41 -0.45 -3.48
CA LYS A 194 -18.36 0.62 -3.81
C LYS A 194 -18.57 0.74 -5.32
N SER A 195 -17.50 0.76 -6.10
CA SER A 195 -17.59 0.83 -7.57
C SER A 195 -18.35 -0.36 -8.17
N LEU A 196 -18.14 -1.58 -7.65
CA LEU A 196 -18.86 -2.78 -8.10
C LEU A 196 -20.34 -2.71 -7.76
N MET A 197 -20.70 -2.13 -6.61
CA MET A 197 -22.11 -1.92 -6.23
C MET A 197 -22.80 -0.89 -7.14
N GLU A 198 -22.13 0.20 -7.52
CA GLU A 198 -22.67 1.20 -8.45
C GLU A 198 -22.89 0.64 -9.86
N LEU A 199 -22.08 -0.34 -10.27
CA LEU A 199 -22.27 -1.08 -11.53
C LEU A 199 -23.17 -2.31 -11.42
N GLU A 200 -23.75 -2.57 -10.25
CA GLU A 200 -24.61 -3.74 -10.01
C GLU A 200 -23.90 -5.11 -10.21
N HIS A 201 -22.58 -5.15 -10.11
CA HIS A 201 -21.79 -6.38 -10.16
C HIS A 201 -21.81 -7.11 -8.79
N TRP A 202 -22.99 -7.59 -8.40
CA TRP A 202 -23.29 -8.07 -7.05
C TRP A 202 -22.40 -9.22 -6.56
N ALA A 203 -22.10 -10.19 -7.41
CA ALA A 203 -21.29 -11.36 -7.05
C ALA A 203 -19.85 -10.98 -6.68
N GLU A 204 -19.23 -10.11 -7.48
CA GLU A 204 -17.89 -9.61 -7.19
C GLU A 204 -17.89 -8.66 -5.99
N ALA A 205 -18.92 -7.82 -5.85
CA ALA A 205 -19.09 -6.96 -4.68
C ALA A 205 -19.16 -7.81 -3.39
N LEU A 206 -19.92 -8.91 -3.38
CA LEU A 206 -19.98 -9.82 -2.25
C LEU A 206 -18.60 -10.41 -1.91
N ALA A 207 -17.83 -10.83 -2.92
CA ALA A 207 -16.48 -11.35 -2.71
C ALA A 207 -15.57 -10.32 -2.03
N TYR A 208 -15.56 -9.06 -2.50
CA TYR A 208 -14.78 -7.99 -1.87
C TYR A 208 -15.29 -7.64 -0.46
N CYS A 209 -16.60 -7.63 -0.24
CA CYS A 209 -17.18 -7.39 1.08
C CYS A 209 -16.73 -8.45 2.10
N LYS A 210 -16.75 -9.73 1.71
CA LYS A 210 -16.23 -10.84 2.54
C LYS A 210 -14.74 -10.72 2.82
N LEU A 211 -13.94 -10.26 1.85
CA LEU A 211 -12.50 -10.05 2.01
C LEU A 211 -12.14 -8.95 3.03
N THR A 212 -13.00 -7.95 3.25
CA THR A 212 -12.71 -6.86 4.21
C THR A 212 -13.15 -7.17 5.64
N ILE A 213 -14.09 -8.09 5.87
CA ILE A 213 -14.58 -8.44 7.22
C ILE A 213 -13.46 -8.86 8.18
N PRO A 214 -12.51 -9.77 7.83
CA PRO A 214 -11.43 -10.16 8.73
C PRO A 214 -10.55 -8.99 9.16
N PHE A 215 -10.35 -8.01 8.28
CA PHE A 215 -9.64 -6.77 8.61
C PHE A 215 -10.40 -5.99 9.68
N TYR A 216 -11.70 -5.74 9.48
CA TYR A 216 -12.52 -5.00 10.45
C TYR A 216 -12.56 -5.69 11.81
N GLN A 217 -12.68 -7.02 11.85
CA GLN A 217 -12.65 -7.81 13.09
C GLN A 217 -11.34 -7.66 13.86
N ARG A 218 -10.22 -7.49 13.15
CA ARG A 218 -8.89 -7.44 13.75
C ARG A 218 -8.47 -6.04 14.22
N VAL A 219 -8.93 -5.02 13.51
CA VAL A 219 -8.54 -3.62 13.72
C VAL A 219 -9.48 -2.89 14.66
N TYR A 220 -10.78 -3.22 14.64
CA TYR A 220 -11.77 -2.59 15.51
C TYR A 220 -12.16 -3.47 16.69
N PRO A 221 -12.63 -2.88 17.81
CA PRO A 221 -13.27 -3.63 18.89
C PRO A 221 -14.46 -4.45 18.38
N ALA A 222 -14.80 -5.53 19.09
CA ALA A 222 -15.87 -6.45 18.72
C ALA A 222 -17.23 -5.73 18.51
N VAL A 223 -17.49 -4.66 19.27
CA VAL A 223 -18.67 -3.80 19.11
C VAL A 223 -18.23 -2.48 18.50
N HIS A 224 -18.17 -2.43 17.17
CA HIS A 224 -17.83 -1.22 16.43
C HIS A 224 -18.80 -1.00 15.26
N PRO A 225 -19.32 0.22 15.05
CA PRO A 225 -20.35 0.48 14.05
C PRO A 225 -19.92 0.10 12.62
N LEU A 226 -18.66 0.35 12.23
CA LEU A 226 -18.19 -0.03 10.88
C LEU A 226 -18.18 -1.55 10.65
N LEU A 227 -17.87 -2.35 11.67
CA LEU A 227 -17.92 -3.81 11.55
C LEU A 227 -19.38 -4.29 11.40
N GLY A 228 -20.30 -3.70 12.18
CA GLY A 228 -21.73 -3.97 12.06
C GLY A 228 -22.29 -3.59 10.69
N LEU A 229 -21.93 -2.41 10.17
CA LEU A 229 -22.32 -1.96 8.84
C LEU A 229 -21.74 -2.85 7.73
N GLN A 230 -20.52 -3.37 7.91
CA GLN A 230 -19.95 -4.30 6.94
C GLN A 230 -20.71 -5.63 6.90
N TYR A 231 -21.10 -6.16 8.06
CA TYR A 231 -21.98 -7.34 8.11
C TYR A 231 -23.37 -7.07 7.51
N TYR A 232 -23.91 -5.86 7.70
CA TYR A 232 -25.18 -5.48 7.08
C TYR A 232 -25.07 -5.46 5.56
N THR A 233 -24.02 -4.84 5.01
CA THR A 233 -23.75 -4.82 3.57
C THR A 233 -23.56 -6.25 3.02
N CYS A 234 -22.78 -7.08 3.71
CA CYS A 234 -22.58 -8.49 3.35
C CYS A 234 -23.91 -9.25 3.30
N GLY A 235 -24.72 -9.15 4.36
CA GLY A 235 -26.01 -9.84 4.45
C GLY A 235 -26.99 -9.40 3.37
N LYS A 236 -27.01 -8.11 3.01
CA LYS A 236 -27.81 -7.63 1.87
C LYS A 236 -27.35 -8.24 0.54
N LEU A 237 -26.05 -8.26 0.28
CA LEU A 237 -25.49 -8.80 -0.97
C LEU A 237 -25.74 -10.31 -1.09
N GLU A 238 -25.57 -11.06 0.00
CA GLU A 238 -25.90 -12.49 0.08
C GLU A 238 -27.38 -12.72 -0.22
N TRP A 239 -28.26 -11.89 0.35
CA TRP A 239 -29.68 -12.03 0.14
C TRP A 239 -30.08 -11.74 -1.31
N TYR A 240 -29.54 -10.67 -1.90
CA TYR A 240 -29.77 -10.33 -3.32
C TYR A 240 -29.30 -11.43 -4.29
N LEU A 241 -28.25 -12.16 -3.95
CA LEU A 241 -27.73 -13.28 -4.75
C LEU A 241 -28.46 -14.60 -4.48
N GLY A 242 -29.42 -14.63 -3.55
CA GLY A 242 -30.21 -15.79 -3.19
C GLY A 242 -29.56 -16.72 -2.16
N ASP A 243 -28.43 -16.34 -1.56
CA ASP A 243 -27.74 -17.07 -0.49
C ASP A 243 -28.41 -16.79 0.88
N THR A 244 -29.71 -17.07 0.98
CA THR A 244 -30.56 -16.63 2.10
C THR A 244 -30.06 -17.13 3.47
N ASP A 245 -29.54 -18.36 3.56
CA ASP A 245 -29.01 -18.89 4.83
C ASP A 245 -27.78 -18.12 5.33
N GLU A 246 -26.88 -17.73 4.43
CA GLU A 246 -25.71 -16.91 4.79
C GLU A 246 -26.12 -15.47 5.09
N ALA A 247 -27.07 -14.93 4.30
CA ALA A 247 -27.63 -13.61 4.55
C ALA A 247 -28.20 -13.49 5.97
N VAL A 248 -28.98 -14.47 6.43
CA VAL A 248 -29.51 -14.49 7.80
C VAL A 248 -28.38 -14.47 8.83
N LYS A 249 -27.32 -15.27 8.65
CA LYS A 249 -26.16 -15.29 9.56
C LYS A 249 -25.45 -13.93 9.62
N SER A 250 -25.21 -13.30 8.47
CA SER A 250 -24.57 -11.99 8.38
C SER A 250 -25.45 -10.88 8.97
N LEU A 251 -26.75 -10.88 8.70
CA LEU A 251 -27.70 -9.91 9.25
C LEU A 251 -27.85 -10.04 10.76
N ILE A 252 -27.81 -11.26 11.33
CA ILE A 252 -27.79 -11.47 12.79
C ILE A 252 -26.55 -10.79 13.40
N LYS A 253 -25.35 -11.02 12.84
CA LYS A 253 -24.13 -10.36 13.31
C LYS A 253 -24.21 -8.84 13.21
N ALA A 254 -24.82 -8.33 12.13
CA ALA A 254 -25.06 -6.91 11.96
C ALA A 254 -25.99 -6.36 13.07
N VAL A 255 -27.12 -7.02 13.36
CA VAL A 255 -28.06 -6.64 14.41
C VAL A 255 -27.40 -6.65 15.78
N ASP A 256 -26.62 -7.68 16.11
CA ASP A 256 -25.99 -7.80 17.43
C ASP A 256 -25.04 -6.62 17.72
N ILE A 257 -24.31 -6.14 16.72
CA ILE A 257 -23.41 -4.99 16.84
C ILE A 257 -24.17 -3.67 16.75
N LEU A 258 -25.05 -3.53 15.76
CA LEU A 258 -25.70 -2.26 15.43
C LEU A 258 -26.78 -1.88 16.44
N ARG A 259 -27.44 -2.86 17.08
CA ARG A 259 -28.37 -2.61 18.18
C ARG A 259 -27.71 -1.91 19.37
N ILE A 260 -26.44 -2.22 19.64
CA ILE A 260 -25.68 -1.60 20.74
C ILE A 260 -25.22 -0.20 20.33
N THR A 261 -24.73 -0.03 19.10
CA THR A 261 -24.11 1.22 18.64
C THR A 261 -25.12 2.27 18.15
N HIS A 262 -26.23 1.86 17.54
CA HIS A 262 -27.27 2.72 16.97
C HIS A 262 -28.60 2.67 17.76
N GLY A 263 -28.70 1.83 18.80
CA GLY A 263 -29.92 1.61 19.58
C GLY A 263 -30.92 0.66 18.91
N THR A 264 -32.12 0.49 19.47
CA THR A 264 -33.17 -0.40 18.91
C THR A 264 -34.25 0.33 18.12
N ASN A 265 -34.47 1.62 18.38
CA ASN A 265 -35.68 2.32 17.94
C ASN A 265 -35.47 3.26 16.75
N THR A 266 -34.27 3.32 16.20
CA THR A 266 -33.97 4.18 15.04
C THR A 266 -34.63 3.62 13.77
N PRO A 267 -34.98 4.48 12.79
CA PRO A 267 -35.56 4.03 11.52
C PRO A 267 -34.68 2.98 10.82
N PHE A 268 -33.36 3.19 10.84
CA PHE A 268 -32.38 2.26 10.28
C PHE A 268 -32.45 0.88 10.95
N MET A 269 -32.53 0.82 12.29
CA MET A 269 -32.58 -0.46 13.00
C MET A 269 -33.91 -1.19 12.79
N LYS A 270 -35.02 -0.47 12.63
CA LYS A 270 -36.30 -1.06 12.26
C LYS A 270 -36.25 -1.69 10.87
N ASP A 271 -35.65 -1.01 9.89
CA ASP A 271 -35.42 -1.55 8.54
C ASP A 271 -34.54 -2.80 8.56
N LEU A 272 -33.42 -2.76 9.29
CA LEU A 272 -32.54 -3.92 9.45
C LEU A 272 -33.26 -5.13 10.06
N LEU A 273 -34.03 -4.93 11.14
CA LEU A 273 -34.79 -6.00 11.78
C LEU A 273 -35.87 -6.56 10.84
N MET A 274 -36.55 -5.69 10.10
CA MET A 274 -37.54 -6.11 9.10
C MET A 274 -36.90 -7.00 8.03
N LYS A 275 -35.75 -6.58 7.46
CA LYS A 275 -35.01 -7.39 6.48
C LYS A 275 -34.55 -8.73 7.03
N LEU A 276 -34.14 -8.78 8.29
CA LEU A 276 -33.76 -10.04 8.94
C LEU A 276 -34.95 -10.99 9.05
N GLU A 277 -36.12 -10.48 9.44
CA GLU A 277 -37.34 -11.30 9.52
C GLU A 277 -37.81 -11.77 8.14
N GLU A 278 -37.74 -10.92 7.11
CA GLU A 278 -38.03 -11.29 5.72
C GLU A 278 -37.09 -12.42 5.24
N ALA A 279 -35.78 -12.28 5.44
CA ALA A 279 -34.80 -13.30 5.07
C ALA A 279 -35.02 -14.62 5.84
N ARG A 280 -35.39 -14.56 7.13
CA ARG A 280 -35.73 -15.74 7.94
C ARG A 280 -36.98 -16.46 7.43
N ALA A 281 -38.02 -15.70 7.09
CA ALA A 281 -39.25 -16.25 6.54
C ALA A 281 -38.98 -16.95 5.20
N GLU A 282 -38.18 -16.34 4.32
CA GLU A 282 -37.79 -16.95 3.06
C GLU A 282 -36.97 -18.23 3.25
N ALA A 283 -35.96 -18.21 4.13
CA ALA A 283 -35.16 -19.40 4.45
C ALA A 283 -36.05 -20.55 4.99
N SER A 284 -36.99 -20.22 5.86
CA SER A 284 -37.94 -21.19 6.43
C SER A 284 -38.86 -21.78 5.36
N TYR A 285 -39.35 -20.95 4.44
CA TYR A 285 -40.20 -21.41 3.33
C TYR A 285 -39.47 -22.35 2.37
N ARG A 286 -38.18 -22.10 2.09
CA ARG A 286 -37.35 -22.98 1.23
C ARG A 286 -37.14 -24.37 1.82
N LEU A 287 -37.20 -24.50 3.14
CA LEU A 287 -37.05 -25.77 3.87
C LEU A 287 -38.38 -26.55 4.01
N SER A 288 -39.52 -25.91 3.76
CA SER A 288 -40.82 -26.58 3.77
C SER A 288 -40.96 -27.50 2.54
N PRO A 289 -41.52 -28.72 2.68
CA PRO A 289 -41.81 -29.57 1.54
C PRO A 289 -42.74 -28.82 0.57
N LYS A 290 -42.37 -28.76 -0.70
CA LYS A 290 -43.32 -28.30 -1.73
C LYS A 290 -44.41 -29.36 -1.87
N GLU A 291 -45.62 -29.03 -1.45
CA GLU A 291 -46.83 -29.83 -1.71
C GLU A 291 -47.09 -30.00 -3.22
#